data_AF-A0A957BHI6-F1
#
_entry.id   AF-A0A957BHI6-F1
#
_cell.length_a   1.000
_cell.length_b   1.000
_cell.length_c   1.000
_cell.angle_alpha   90.00
_cell.angle_beta   90.00
_cell.angle_gamma   90.00
#
_symmetry.space_group_name_H-M   'P 1'
#
loop_
_entity.id
_entity.type
_entity.pdbx_description
1 polymer ?
#
loop_
_entity_poly.entity_id
_entity_poly.type
_entity_poly.pdbx_seq_one_letter_code
_entity_poly.pdbx_strand_id
1 'polypeptide(L)'
;MNQANFRRLLARNSYLFALLLLIVVVLINYSRQDNLFDPSVLNRNIRVFLPLAILAVGQAIVIIGGGIDLSVGAMVSLCNALLVTWITPETAGGDILLAIGLVALVGMAAGLLNGIAVAYLRLQPIVTTYATSFIFAGLALTILPRPGGQLPSDMTGLYRRLIEVEA
;
A
#
# COMPACT_ATOMS: atom_id res chain seq x y z
N MET A 1 17.79 34.96 -1.61
CA MET A 1 17.76 34.12 -0.39
C MET A 1 19.06 33.34 -0.33
N ASN A 2 19.90 33.52 0.70
CA ASN A 2 21.21 32.86 0.79
C ASN A 2 21.05 31.33 0.86
N GLN A 3 21.91 30.59 0.13
CA GLN A 3 21.97 29.11 0.14
C GLN A 3 22.00 28.52 1.56
N ALA A 4 22.72 29.18 2.48
CA ALA A 4 22.81 28.80 3.88
C ALA A 4 21.48 28.93 4.66
N ASN A 5 20.67 29.96 4.34
CA ASN A 5 19.37 30.17 4.99
C ASN A 5 18.34 29.17 4.45
N PHE A 6 18.41 28.83 3.16
CA PHE A 6 17.52 27.85 2.54
C PHE A 6 17.73 26.44 3.11
N ARG A 7 18.99 26.01 3.25
CA ARG A 7 19.34 24.73 3.89
C ARG A 7 18.87 24.66 5.34
N ARG A 8 19.02 25.75 6.11
CA ARG A 8 18.53 25.83 7.50
C ARG A 8 17.01 25.78 7.59
N LEU A 9 16.30 26.38 6.64
CA LEU A 9 14.83 26.38 6.58
C LEU A 9 14.29 24.96 6.29
N LEU A 10 14.88 24.27 5.31
CA LEU A 10 14.54 22.88 4.96
C LEU A 10 14.87 21.90 6.09
N ALA A 11 16.01 22.06 6.74
CA ALA A 11 16.41 21.21 7.87
C ALA A 11 15.52 21.41 9.11
N ARG A 12 14.93 22.60 9.28
CA ARG A 12 14.05 22.93 10.41
C ARG A 12 12.59 22.50 10.19
N ASN A 13 12.16 22.38 8.93
CA ASN A 13 10.78 22.01 8.55
C ASN A 13 10.81 20.83 7.57
N SER A 14 10.76 19.60 8.09
CA SER A 14 10.82 18.37 7.28
C SER A 14 9.72 18.28 6.22
N TYR A 15 8.54 18.88 6.45
CA TYR A 15 7.47 18.95 5.47
C TYR A 15 7.82 19.79 4.23
N LEU A 16 8.70 20.80 4.36
CA LEU A 16 9.12 21.62 3.21
C LEU A 16 9.93 20.79 2.23
N PHE A 17 10.73 19.85 2.73
CA PHE A 17 11.46 18.92 1.87
C PHE A 17 10.50 18.03 1.07
N ALA A 18 9.50 17.45 1.73
CA ALA A 18 8.48 16.64 1.06
C ALA A 18 7.67 17.45 0.03
N LEU A 19 7.29 18.69 0.37
CA LEU A 19 6.57 19.58 -0.53
C LEU A 19 7.43 19.96 -1.75
N LEU A 20 8.70 20.27 -1.55
CA LEU A 20 9.62 20.61 -2.63
C LEU A 20 9.84 19.42 -3.56
N LEU A 21 10.02 18.22 -2.99
CA LEU A 21 10.09 16.97 -3.75
C LEU A 21 8.82 16.76 -4.59
N LEU A 22 7.64 16.94 -4.00
CA LEU A 22 6.35 16.83 -4.70
C LEU A 22 6.28 17.79 -5.88
N ILE A 23 6.62 19.06 -5.69
CA ILE A 23 6.63 20.07 -6.76
C ILE A 23 7.57 19.64 -7.89
N VAL A 24 8.79 19.22 -7.56
CA VAL A 24 9.78 18.76 -8.56
C VAL A 24 9.25 17.57 -9.35
N VAL A 25 8.67 16.57 -8.69
CA VAL A 25 8.11 15.38 -9.34
C VAL A 25 6.93 15.76 -10.24
N VAL A 26 6.03 16.65 -9.80
CA VAL A 26 4.89 17.11 -10.63
C VAL A 26 5.38 17.87 -11.87
N LEU A 27 6.37 18.75 -11.74
CA LEU A 27 6.96 19.47 -12.88
C LEU A 27 7.61 18.52 -13.89
N ILE A 28 8.35 17.51 -13.40
CA ILE A 28 8.92 16.48 -14.27
C ILE A 28 7.82 15.73 -15.01
N ASN A 29 6.77 15.28 -14.31
CA ASN A 29 5.66 14.55 -14.94
C ASN A 29 4.93 15.41 -15.97
N TYR A 30 4.66 16.68 -15.66
CA TYR A 30 4.05 17.62 -16.61
C TYR A 30 4.89 17.78 -17.88
N SER A 31 6.23 17.82 -17.75
CA SER A 31 7.14 17.91 -18.91
C SER A 31 7.22 16.64 -19.77
N ARG A 32 6.73 15.50 -19.24
CA ARG A 32 6.76 14.19 -19.94
C ARG A 32 5.39 13.74 -20.40
N GLN A 33 4.34 14.34 -19.87
CA GLN A 33 2.96 13.94 -20.07
C GLN A 33 2.07 15.18 -20.17
N ASP A 34 1.70 15.54 -21.40
CA ASP A 34 0.92 16.75 -21.69
C ASP A 34 -0.50 16.68 -21.10
N ASN A 35 -1.05 15.49 -20.91
CA ASN A 35 -2.39 15.24 -20.37
C ASN A 35 -2.42 14.94 -18.85
N LEU A 36 -1.36 15.28 -18.10
CA LEU A 36 -1.27 14.98 -16.67
C LEU A 36 -2.48 15.48 -15.85
N PHE A 37 -3.00 16.67 -16.21
CA PHE A 37 -4.11 17.33 -15.51
C PHE A 37 -5.47 17.09 -16.18
N ASP A 38 -5.54 16.22 -17.19
CA ASP A 38 -6.83 15.79 -17.74
C ASP A 38 -7.61 15.01 -16.66
N PRO A 39 -8.88 15.36 -16.38
CA PRO A 39 -9.68 14.68 -15.35
C PRO A 39 -9.70 13.15 -15.49
N SER A 40 -9.77 12.64 -16.73
CA SER A 40 -9.80 11.20 -17.02
C SER A 40 -8.51 10.49 -16.60
N VAL A 41 -7.36 11.11 -16.91
CA VAL A 41 -6.02 10.64 -16.57
C VAL A 41 -5.79 10.71 -15.07
N LEU A 42 -6.20 11.82 -14.44
CA LEU A 42 -6.05 12.02 -13.01
C LEU A 42 -6.85 10.99 -12.22
N ASN A 43 -8.10 10.72 -12.61
CA ASN A 43 -8.92 9.70 -11.99
C ASN A 43 -8.29 8.30 -12.10
N ARG A 44 -7.79 7.93 -13.29
CA ARG A 44 -7.09 6.65 -13.51
C ARG A 44 -5.83 6.55 -12.63
N ASN A 45 -5.02 7.60 -12.57
CA ASN A 45 -3.80 7.64 -11.76
C ASN A 45 -4.11 7.54 -10.26
N ILE A 46 -5.10 8.29 -9.77
CA ILE A 46 -5.51 8.23 -8.36
C ILE A 46 -5.93 6.81 -7.99
N ARG A 47 -6.70 6.11 -8.82
CA ARG A 47 -7.14 4.73 -8.54
C ARG A 47 -5.96 3.75 -8.42
N VAL A 48 -4.90 3.94 -9.20
CA VAL A 48 -3.67 3.12 -9.10
C VAL A 48 -2.86 3.46 -7.85
N PHE A 49 -2.76 4.74 -7.48
CA PHE A 49 -1.97 5.18 -6.32
C PHE A 49 -2.71 5.09 -4.99
N LEU A 50 -4.03 5.06 -4.99
CA LEU A 50 -4.86 5.09 -3.79
C LEU A 50 -4.51 3.98 -2.78
N PRO A 51 -4.28 2.71 -3.17
CA PRO A 51 -3.86 1.68 -2.23
C PRO A 51 -2.53 2.01 -1.55
N LEU A 52 -1.56 2.54 -2.29
CA LEU A 52 -0.26 2.95 -1.74
C LEU A 52 -0.39 4.17 -0.82
N ALA A 53 -1.28 5.12 -1.16
CA ALA A 53 -1.56 6.28 -0.32
C ALA A 53 -2.18 5.87 1.03
N ILE A 54 -3.16 4.95 1.02
CA ILE A 54 -3.77 4.40 2.24
C ILE A 54 -2.72 3.67 3.08
N LEU A 55 -1.87 2.87 2.43
CA LEU A 55 -0.77 2.16 3.10
C LEU A 55 0.23 3.14 3.73
N ALA A 56 0.57 4.24 3.04
CA ALA A 56 1.45 5.28 3.56
C ALA A 56 0.86 5.97 4.80
N VAL A 57 -0.46 6.19 4.85
CA VAL A 57 -1.14 6.70 6.05
C VAL A 57 -0.99 5.72 7.22
N GLY A 58 -1.16 4.42 6.96
CA GLY A 58 -0.91 3.38 7.98
C GLY A 58 0.55 3.39 8.48
N GLN A 59 1.51 3.48 7.57
CA GLN A 59 2.94 3.57 7.91
C GLN A 59 3.27 4.83 8.72
N ALA A 60 2.59 5.95 8.47
CA ALA A 60 2.80 7.18 9.24
C ALA A 60 2.51 6.97 10.74
N ILE A 61 1.48 6.18 11.08
CA ILE A 61 1.17 5.84 12.47
C ILE A 61 2.33 5.07 13.12
N VAL A 62 2.91 4.10 12.39
CA VAL A 62 4.08 3.34 12.87
C VAL A 62 5.30 4.23 13.10
N ILE A 63 5.56 5.17 12.17
CA ILE A 63 6.68 6.11 12.27
C ILE A 63 6.48 7.10 13.43
N ILE A 64 5.27 7.60 13.63
CA ILE A 64 4.94 8.46 14.78
C ILE A 64 5.18 7.71 16.09
N GLY A 65 4.90 6.41 16.13
CA GLY A 65 5.24 5.53 17.25
C GLY A 65 6.74 5.26 17.45
N GLY A 66 7.62 5.81 16.61
CA GLY A 66 9.07 5.64 16.67
C GLY A 66 9.59 4.36 16.00
N GLY A 67 8.75 3.66 15.23
CA GLY A 67 9.10 2.43 14.52
C GLY A 67 9.25 2.61 13.01
N ILE A 68 9.66 1.54 12.33
CA ILE A 68 9.58 1.41 10.88
C ILE A 68 9.10 -0.01 10.60
N ASP A 69 8.04 -0.16 9.80
CA ASP A 69 7.59 -1.47 9.33
C ASP A 69 8.10 -1.73 7.90
N LEU A 70 9.03 -2.69 7.78
CA LEU A 70 9.55 -3.19 6.51
C LEU A 70 8.72 -4.36 5.95
N SER A 71 7.89 -4.99 6.78
CA SER A 71 7.10 -6.17 6.41
C SER A 71 5.86 -5.84 5.59
N VAL A 72 5.46 -4.56 5.51
CA VAL A 72 4.20 -4.12 4.90
C VAL A 72 4.02 -4.59 3.45
N GLY A 73 5.09 -4.61 2.65
CA GLY A 73 5.04 -5.12 1.27
C GLY A 73 4.79 -6.64 1.19
N ALA A 74 5.41 -7.41 2.09
CA ALA A 74 5.20 -8.85 2.18
C ALA A 74 3.81 -9.18 2.74
N MET A 75 3.30 -8.39 3.68
CA MET A 75 1.94 -8.51 4.21
C MET A 75 0.89 -8.21 3.14
N VAL A 76 1.07 -7.18 2.32
CA VAL A 76 0.19 -6.93 1.16
C VAL A 76 0.22 -8.11 0.18
N SER A 77 1.40 -8.68 -0.09
CA SER A 77 1.53 -9.85 -0.95
C SER A 77 0.78 -11.07 -0.38
N LEU A 78 0.88 -11.31 0.92
CA LEU A 78 0.17 -12.39 1.61
C LEU A 78 -1.35 -12.19 1.54
N CYS A 79 -1.85 -10.99 1.86
CA CYS A 79 -3.26 -10.66 1.77
C CYS A 79 -3.79 -10.84 0.34
N ASN A 80 -3.03 -10.40 -0.67
CA ASN A 80 -3.38 -10.57 -2.07
C ASN A 80 -3.43 -12.06 -2.46
N ALA A 81 -2.42 -12.86 -2.07
CA ALA A 81 -2.39 -14.29 -2.34
C ALA A 81 -3.61 -15.02 -1.75
N LEU A 82 -4.01 -14.66 -0.52
CA LEU A 82 -5.21 -15.22 0.11
C LEU A 82 -6.49 -14.84 -0.63
N LEU A 83 -6.69 -13.55 -0.94
CA LEU A 83 -7.89 -13.09 -1.65
C LEU A 83 -8.03 -13.77 -3.01
N VAL A 84 -6.94 -13.83 -3.76
CA VAL A 84 -6.90 -14.39 -5.12
C VAL A 84 -7.13 -15.91 -5.11
N THR A 85 -6.68 -16.61 -4.07
CA THR A 85 -6.90 -18.06 -3.92
C THR A 85 -8.31 -18.38 -3.41
N TRP A 86 -8.89 -17.53 -2.55
CA TRP A 86 -10.21 -17.78 -1.95
C TRP A 86 -11.38 -17.27 -2.78
N ILE A 87 -11.20 -16.19 -3.54
CA ILE A 87 -12.23 -15.62 -4.40
C ILE A 87 -12.03 -16.16 -5.82
N THR A 88 -12.88 -17.11 -6.20
CA THR A 88 -12.91 -17.73 -7.53
C THR A 88 -14.10 -17.21 -8.33
N PRO A 89 -14.19 -17.47 -9.65
CA PRO A 89 -15.31 -16.98 -10.47
C PRO A 89 -16.70 -17.42 -9.99
N GLU A 90 -16.79 -18.53 -9.27
CA GLU A 90 -18.05 -19.09 -8.75
C GLU A 90 -18.39 -18.61 -7.33
N THR A 91 -17.53 -17.80 -6.70
CA THR A 91 -17.77 -17.31 -5.34
C THR A 91 -18.96 -16.37 -5.29
N ALA A 92 -19.95 -16.69 -4.45
CA ALA A 92 -21.13 -15.86 -4.24
C ALA A 92 -20.77 -14.55 -3.52
N GLY A 93 -21.54 -13.48 -3.75
CA GLY A 93 -21.24 -12.14 -3.21
C GLY A 93 -21.09 -12.06 -1.69
N GLY A 94 -21.85 -12.87 -0.93
CA GLY A 94 -21.72 -12.94 0.53
C GLY A 94 -20.38 -13.52 0.99
N ASP A 95 -19.87 -14.53 0.28
CA ASP A 95 -18.60 -15.19 0.59
C ASP A 95 -17.40 -14.30 0.24
N ILE A 96 -17.55 -13.39 -0.73
CA ILE A 96 -16.53 -12.37 -1.05
C ILE A 96 -16.30 -11.45 0.16
N LEU A 97 -17.37 -10.94 0.77
CA LEU A 97 -17.25 -10.07 1.95
C LEU A 97 -16.63 -10.82 3.13
N LEU A 98 -16.99 -12.09 3.30
CA LEU A 98 -16.38 -12.95 4.31
C LEU A 98 -14.88 -13.12 4.07
N ALA A 99 -14.46 -13.41 2.83
CA ALA A 99 -13.05 -13.53 2.46
C ALA A 99 -12.26 -12.23 2.73
N ILE A 100 -12.83 -11.08 2.37
CA ILE A 100 -12.24 -9.76 2.68
C ILE A 100 -12.09 -9.57 4.19
N GLY A 101 -13.12 -9.90 4.97
CA GLY A 101 -13.09 -9.81 6.42
C GLY A 101 -12.00 -10.70 7.03
N LEU A 102 -11.90 -11.95 6.59
CA LEU A 102 -10.88 -12.89 7.07
C LEU A 102 -9.47 -12.42 6.71
N VAL A 103 -9.25 -11.89 5.50
CA VAL A 103 -7.94 -11.36 5.11
C VAL A 103 -7.58 -10.10 5.89
N ALA A 104 -8.55 -9.24 6.20
CA ALA A 104 -8.33 -8.10 7.09
C ALA A 104 -7.91 -8.56 8.50
N LEU A 105 -8.51 -9.62 9.04
CA LEU A 105 -8.08 -10.23 10.31
C LEU A 105 -6.64 -10.75 10.22
N VAL A 106 -6.25 -11.39 9.11
CA VAL A 106 -4.86 -11.84 8.91
C VAL A 106 -3.87 -10.67 8.93
N GLY A 107 -4.19 -9.58 8.22
CA GLY A 107 -3.36 -8.37 8.24
C GLY A 107 -3.25 -7.75 9.63
N MET A 108 -4.36 -7.68 10.38
CA MET A 108 -4.35 -7.21 11.77
C MET A 108 -3.52 -8.12 12.68
N ALA A 109 -3.63 -9.43 12.53
CA ALA A 109 -2.83 -10.39 13.30
C ALA A 109 -1.33 -10.27 13.00
N ALA A 110 -0.95 -10.09 11.73
CA ALA A 110 0.43 -9.86 11.32
C ALA A 110 0.99 -8.55 11.90
N GLY A 111 0.23 -7.46 11.83
CA GLY A 111 0.61 -6.18 12.45
C GLY A 111 0.71 -6.27 13.97
N LEU A 112 -0.23 -6.98 14.62
CA LEU A 112 -0.21 -7.22 16.06
C LEU A 112 1.02 -8.03 16.48
N LEU A 113 1.42 -9.04 15.71
CA LEU A 113 2.62 -9.83 15.97
C LEU A 113 3.87 -8.94 15.98
N ASN A 114 4.03 -8.08 14.98
CA ASN A 114 5.12 -7.09 14.95
C ASN A 114 5.04 -6.12 16.14
N GLY A 115 3.83 -5.61 16.43
CA GLY A 115 3.60 -4.69 17.54
C GLY A 115 3.95 -5.31 18.90
N ILE A 116 3.57 -6.57 19.15
CA ILE A 116 3.87 -7.28 20.39
C ILE A 116 5.38 -7.50 20.53
N ALA A 117 6.03 -7.95 19.45
CA ALA A 117 7.47 -8.18 19.43
C ALA A 117 8.27 -6.90 19.73
N VAL A 118 7.83 -5.75 19.23
CA VAL A 118 8.46 -4.47 19.52
C VAL A 118 8.12 -3.97 20.93
N ALA A 119 6.84 -3.92 21.30
CA ALA A 119 6.39 -3.27 22.54
C ALA A 119 6.70 -4.09 23.80
N TYR A 120 6.54 -5.41 23.75
CA TYR A 120 6.67 -6.28 24.93
C TYR A 120 7.98 -7.04 24.94
N LEU A 121 8.40 -7.60 23.80
CA LEU A 121 9.68 -8.33 23.71
C LEU A 121 10.88 -7.38 23.54
N ARG A 122 10.63 -6.07 23.36
CA ARG A 122 11.65 -5.02 23.22
C ARG A 122 12.65 -5.29 22.09
N LEU A 123 12.19 -5.96 21.04
CA LEU A 123 12.98 -6.20 19.84
C LEU A 123 13.05 -4.92 18.99
N GLN A 124 14.16 -4.74 18.27
CA GLN A 124 14.34 -3.57 17.41
C GLN A 124 13.38 -3.63 16.20
N PRO A 125 12.54 -2.61 15.94
CA PRO A 125 11.49 -2.65 14.93
C PRO A 125 11.97 -3.04 13.53
N ILE A 126 13.12 -2.52 13.12
CA ILE A 126 13.72 -2.80 11.81
C ILE A 126 14.04 -4.29 11.67
N VAL A 127 14.66 -4.91 12.68
CA VAL A 127 15.05 -6.32 12.64
C VAL A 127 13.82 -7.23 12.69
N THR A 128 12.86 -6.91 13.57
CA THR A 128 11.61 -7.68 13.70
C THR A 128 10.83 -7.67 12.39
N THR A 129 10.58 -6.50 11.82
CA THR A 129 9.75 -6.38 10.61
C THR A 129 10.47 -6.90 9.37
N TYR A 130 11.80 -6.80 9.32
CA TYR A 130 12.57 -7.47 8.27
C TYR A 130 12.47 -9.00 8.38
N ALA A 131 12.59 -9.57 9.59
CA ALA A 131 12.45 -11.00 9.80
C ALA A 131 11.04 -11.50 9.46
N THR A 132 9.99 -10.81 9.91
CA THR A 132 8.60 -11.21 9.62
C THR A 132 8.24 -11.01 8.15
N SER A 133 8.90 -10.09 7.44
CA SER A 133 8.74 -9.97 5.98
C SER A 133 9.05 -11.28 5.24
N PHE A 134 10.08 -12.02 5.64
CA PHE A 134 10.40 -13.33 5.04
C PHE A 134 9.34 -14.38 5.33
N ILE A 135 8.78 -14.36 6.54
CA ILE A 135 7.70 -15.27 6.93
C ILE A 135 6.46 -14.99 6.06
N PHE A 136 6.04 -13.73 5.97
CA PHE A 136 4.86 -13.34 5.19
C PHE A 136 5.06 -13.60 3.69
N ALA A 137 6.23 -13.28 3.16
CA ALA A 137 6.58 -13.57 1.77
C ALA A 137 6.61 -15.08 1.49
N GLY A 138 7.19 -15.88 2.39
CA GLY A 138 7.21 -17.34 2.29
C GLY A 138 5.82 -17.96 2.32
N LEU A 139 4.94 -17.47 3.20
CA LEU A 139 3.53 -17.86 3.25
C LEU A 139 2.80 -17.48 1.95
N ALA A 140 3.00 -16.25 1.46
CA ALA A 140 2.40 -15.79 0.21
C ALA A 140 2.80 -16.70 -0.97
N LEU A 141 4.08 -17.06 -1.08
CA LEU A 141 4.59 -17.97 -2.11
C LEU A 141 4.12 -19.42 -1.94
N THR A 142 3.86 -19.86 -0.71
CA THR A 142 3.30 -21.20 -0.45
C THR A 142 1.84 -21.27 -0.88
N ILE A 143 1.08 -20.19 -0.65
CA ILE A 143 -0.34 -20.08 -1.02
C ILE A 143 -0.49 -19.88 -2.53
N LEU A 144 0.31 -18.99 -3.11
CA LEU A 144 0.24 -18.63 -4.52
C LEU A 144 1.66 -18.57 -5.11
N PRO A 145 2.21 -19.71 -5.57
CA PRO A 145 3.59 -19.80 -6.06
C PRO A 145 3.83 -19.10 -7.40
N ARG A 146 2.77 -18.85 -8.17
CA ARG A 146 2.82 -18.23 -9.49
C ARG A 146 1.76 -17.13 -9.58
N PRO A 147 2.06 -15.99 -10.23
CA PRO A 147 1.05 -14.97 -10.49
C PRO A 147 -0.15 -15.57 -11.22
N GLY A 148 -1.36 -15.25 -10.77
CA GLY A 148 -2.58 -15.80 -11.36
C GLY A 148 -3.84 -15.44 -10.59
N GLY A 149 -4.88 -16.23 -10.82
CA GLY A 149 -6.22 -16.12 -10.23
C GLY A 149 -7.21 -15.35 -11.08
N GLN A 150 -8.50 -15.64 -10.85
CA GLN A 150 -9.62 -15.12 -11.63
C GLN A 150 -10.69 -14.63 -10.67
N LEU A 151 -11.17 -13.41 -10.88
CA LEU A 151 -12.24 -12.82 -10.08
C LEU A 151 -13.60 -13.07 -10.75
N PRO A 152 -14.70 -13.15 -9.97
CA PRO A 152 -16.06 -13.15 -10.49
C PRO A 152 -16.29 -12.06 -11.54
N SER A 153 -17.04 -12.40 -12.60
CA SER A 153 -17.38 -11.49 -13.69
C SER A 153 -18.11 -10.24 -13.21
N ASP A 154 -18.88 -10.36 -12.14
CA ASP A 154 -19.63 -9.25 -11.56
C ASP A 154 -18.70 -8.21 -10.92
N MET A 155 -17.63 -8.66 -10.26
CA MET A 155 -16.60 -7.79 -9.66
C MET A 155 -15.76 -7.12 -10.75
N THR A 156 -15.33 -7.90 -11.76
CA THR A 156 -14.58 -7.33 -12.89
C THR A 156 -15.43 -6.39 -13.72
N GLY A 157 -16.72 -6.69 -13.90
CA GLY A 157 -17.70 -5.84 -14.56
C GLY A 157 -17.97 -4.55 -13.78
N LEU A 158 -18.14 -4.63 -12.46
CA LEU A 158 -18.26 -3.46 -11.59
C LEU A 158 -17.01 -2.58 -11.68
N TYR A 159 -15.83 -3.17 -11.55
CA TYR A 159 -14.56 -2.46 -11.65
C TYR A 159 -14.41 -1.77 -13.01
N ARG A 160 -14.72 -2.49 -14.11
CA ARG A 160 -14.65 -1.94 -15.47
C ARG A 160 -15.67 -0.82 -15.68
N ARG A 161 -16.92 -0.95 -15.21
CA ARG A 161 -17.92 0.13 -15.26
C ARG A 161 -17.46 1.36 -14.47
N LEU A 162 -16.90 1.17 -13.28
CA LEU A 162 -16.35 2.27 -12.49
C LEU A 162 -15.17 2.98 -13.17
N ILE A 163 -14.51 2.34 -14.14
CA ILE A 163 -13.40 2.91 -14.91
C ILE A 163 -13.88 3.54 -16.23
N GLU A 164 -14.82 2.91 -16.92
CA GLU A 164 -15.29 3.33 -18.24
C GLU A 164 -16.39 4.40 -18.21
N VAL A 165 -17.07 4.61 -17.08
CA VAL A 165 -18.14 5.63 -16.94
C VAL A 165 -17.61 7.08 -16.97
N GLU A 166 -16.30 7.29 -17.02
CA GLU A 166 -15.67 8.62 -17.12
C GLU A 166 -14.92 8.87 -18.45
N ALA A 167 -15.14 8.04 -19.49
CA ALA A 167 -14.57 8.21 -20.83
C ALA A 167 -15.58 8.83 -21.82
#